data_AF-A0A0M0EG54-F1
#
_entry.id   AF-A0A0M0EG54-F1
#
_cell.length_a   1.000
_cell.length_b   1.000
_cell.length_c   1.000
_cell.angle_alpha   90.00
_cell.angle_beta   90.00
_cell.angle_gamma   90.00
#
_symmetry.space_group_name_H-M   'P 1'
#
loop_
_entity.id
_entity.type
_entity.pdbx_description
1 polymer ?
#
loop_
_entity_poly.entity_id
_entity_poly.type
_entity_poly.pdbx_seq_one_letter_code
_entity_poly.pdbx_strand_id
1 'polypeptide(L)'
;MRISHEAIYQALYIQGRGALKRKLSACLRSGRALRLPRERARKRGRSFVEDALMISDRPAEVADRAVPGHWEGDLILGLGSSAIGTLVERTTRFTMLLHLPRMDGHGKTRVIRNGPALAGHGAQAVRNAIAGTIMELPASLRRSLTWDQGAEMAQHAQLQIDTGLDIYFCDPQSPWQRGSNENTNGLLRQYFPKGTDLSQHDTDALNAVAHALNTRPRKTLGWKTPAEALDQLLKQHIIEGVATTG
;
A
#
# COMPACT_ATOMS: atom_id res chain seq x y z
N MET A 1 -36.75 -4.73 -18.53
CA MET A 1 -36.24 -5.52 -17.39
C MET A 1 -34.94 -4.89 -16.89
N ARG A 2 -34.86 -4.43 -15.64
CA ARG A 2 -33.62 -3.90 -15.05
C ARG A 2 -32.96 -5.01 -14.23
N ILE A 3 -31.78 -5.46 -14.64
CA ILE A 3 -30.98 -6.44 -13.91
C ILE A 3 -29.99 -5.68 -13.04
N SER A 4 -30.02 -5.91 -11.73
CA SER A 4 -29.03 -5.32 -10.81
C SER A 4 -27.74 -6.13 -10.81
N HIS A 5 -26.62 -5.50 -10.44
CA HIS A 5 -25.34 -6.20 -10.21
C HIS A 5 -25.51 -7.35 -9.22
N GLU A 6 -26.38 -7.19 -8.21
CA GLU A 6 -26.68 -8.23 -7.22
C GLU A 6 -27.33 -9.47 -7.85
N ALA A 7 -28.29 -9.27 -8.77
CA ALA A 7 -28.93 -10.38 -9.47
C ALA A 7 -27.92 -11.16 -10.34
N ILE A 8 -26.98 -10.47 -10.99
CA ILE A 8 -25.88 -11.10 -11.74
C ILE A 8 -25.00 -11.93 -10.81
N TYR A 9 -24.60 -11.38 -9.67
CA TYR A 9 -23.79 -12.12 -8.70
C TYR A 9 -24.53 -13.34 -8.17
N GLN A 10 -25.79 -13.20 -7.75
CA GLN A 10 -26.56 -14.34 -7.24
C GLN A 10 -26.70 -15.45 -8.29
N ALA A 11 -26.96 -15.11 -9.56
CA ALA A 11 -27.01 -16.08 -10.64
C ALA A 11 -25.72 -16.93 -10.76
N LEU A 12 -24.54 -16.32 -10.56
CA LEU A 12 -23.26 -17.03 -10.57
C LEU A 12 -23.10 -18.02 -9.40
N TYR A 13 -23.62 -17.70 -8.21
CA TYR A 13 -23.51 -18.56 -7.01
C TYR A 13 -24.64 -19.61 -6.90
N ILE A 14 -25.77 -19.42 -7.59
CA ILE A 14 -26.92 -20.36 -7.53
C ILE A 14 -26.51 -21.77 -8.01
N GLN A 15 -25.77 -21.87 -9.11
CA GLN A 15 -25.39 -23.18 -9.67
C GLN A 15 -24.50 -24.02 -8.75
N GLY A 16 -23.71 -23.39 -7.87
CA GLY A 16 -22.87 -24.08 -6.89
C GLY A 16 -23.42 -24.02 -5.46
N ARG A 17 -24.74 -23.81 -5.31
CA ARG A 17 -25.45 -23.76 -4.01
C ARG A 17 -24.82 -22.79 -3.01
N GLY A 18 -24.48 -21.59 -3.47
CA GLY A 18 -23.90 -20.53 -2.63
C GLY A 18 -22.38 -20.38 -2.75
N ALA A 19 -21.71 -21.29 -3.46
CA ALA A 19 -20.29 -21.19 -3.80
C ALA A 19 -20.07 -21.21 -5.32
N LEU A 20 -18.97 -20.64 -5.78
CA LEU A 20 -18.48 -20.85 -7.14
C LEU A 20 -17.96 -22.28 -7.29
N LYS A 21 -18.16 -22.87 -8.46
CA LYS A 21 -17.59 -24.18 -8.82
C LYS A 21 -16.06 -24.16 -8.62
N ARG A 22 -15.49 -25.23 -8.08
CA ARG A 22 -14.04 -25.33 -7.77
C ARG A 22 -13.13 -25.00 -8.96
N LYS A 23 -13.52 -25.40 -10.17
CA LYS A 23 -12.79 -25.06 -11.41
C LYS A 23 -12.74 -23.55 -11.66
N LEU A 24 -13.82 -22.83 -11.35
CA LEU A 24 -13.89 -21.38 -11.52
C LEU A 24 -13.14 -20.64 -10.40
N SER A 25 -13.27 -21.11 -9.15
CA SER A 25 -12.55 -20.49 -8.03
C SER A 25 -11.03 -20.63 -8.17
N ALA A 26 -10.54 -21.71 -8.76
CA ALA A 26 -9.12 -21.90 -9.08
C ALA A 26 -8.59 -20.89 -10.12
N CYS A 27 -9.46 -20.38 -11.00
CA CYS A 27 -9.10 -19.33 -11.96
C CYS A 27 -9.14 -17.91 -11.35
N LEU A 28 -9.71 -17.74 -10.16
CA LEU A 28 -9.75 -16.45 -9.48
C LEU A 28 -8.44 -16.18 -8.76
N ARG A 29 -7.91 -14.96 -8.93
CA ARG A 29 -6.72 -14.48 -8.21
C ARG A 29 -6.81 -14.65 -6.68
N SER A 30 -8.01 -14.48 -6.11
CA SER A 30 -8.24 -14.62 -4.67
C SER A 30 -8.49 -16.06 -4.23
N GLY A 31 -8.61 -17.02 -5.15
CA GLY A 31 -8.97 -18.41 -4.88
C GLY A 31 -10.36 -18.61 -4.27
N ARG A 32 -11.15 -17.53 -4.19
CA ARG A 32 -12.28 -17.48 -3.27
C ARG A 32 -13.55 -18.08 -3.86
N ALA A 33 -14.05 -19.14 -3.25
CA ALA A 33 -15.27 -19.81 -3.69
C ALA A 33 -16.55 -19.15 -3.16
N LEU A 34 -16.50 -18.49 -2.00
CA LEU A 34 -17.66 -17.90 -1.35
C LEU A 34 -17.67 -16.37 -1.48
N ARG A 35 -18.85 -15.79 -1.62
CA ARG A 35 -19.02 -14.35 -1.52
C ARG A 35 -18.74 -13.85 -0.10
N LEU A 36 -18.17 -12.65 0.06
CA LEU A 36 -18.06 -12.00 1.38
C LEU A 36 -19.40 -11.31 1.61
N PRO A 37 -20.10 -11.58 2.72
CA PRO A 37 -21.16 -10.69 3.12
C PRO A 37 -20.58 -9.28 3.25
N ARG A 38 -21.38 -8.27 2.91
CA ARG A 38 -20.99 -6.88 3.18
C ARG A 38 -20.79 -6.75 4.67
N GLU A 39 -19.54 -6.52 5.10
CA GLU A 39 -19.26 -6.35 6.51
C GLU A 39 -19.98 -5.07 6.99
N ARG A 40 -20.71 -5.16 8.10
CA ARG A 40 -21.28 -3.96 8.73
C ARG A 40 -20.12 -3.09 9.17
N ALA A 41 -20.23 -1.78 8.98
CA ALA A 41 -19.22 -0.83 9.42
C ALA A 41 -18.93 -1.08 10.91
N ARG A 42 -17.76 -1.65 11.23
CA ARG A 42 -17.32 -1.76 12.61
C ARG A 42 -16.92 -0.36 13.06
N LYS A 43 -17.36 0.05 14.25
CA LYS A 43 -16.77 1.22 14.92
C LYS A 43 -15.30 0.88 15.20
N ARG A 44 -14.37 1.42 14.39
CA ARG A 44 -12.95 1.46 14.75
C ARG A 44 -12.77 2.50 15.86
N GLY A 45 -11.76 2.30 16.71
CA GLY A 45 -11.42 3.20 17.81
C GLY A 45 -10.98 4.58 17.32
N ARG A 46 -10.57 5.43 18.28
CA ARG A 46 -10.12 6.82 18.05
C ARG A 46 -9.10 6.93 16.91
N SER A 47 -9.17 8.02 16.15
CA SER A 47 -8.06 8.43 15.27
C SER A 47 -6.80 8.60 16.12
N PHE A 48 -5.68 8.06 15.64
CA PHE A 48 -4.36 8.25 16.25
C PHE A 48 -3.58 9.39 15.60
N VAL A 49 -4.25 10.15 14.74
CA VAL A 49 -3.68 11.21 13.93
C VAL A 49 -4.38 12.51 14.31
N GLU A 50 -3.69 13.33 15.09
CA GLU A 50 -4.10 14.69 15.49
C GLU A 50 -3.37 15.70 14.59
N ASP A 51 -4.00 16.82 14.22
CA ASP A 51 -3.46 17.88 13.34
C ASP A 51 -2.85 17.40 12.01
N ALA A 52 -3.60 16.55 11.29
CA ALA A 52 -3.18 16.01 10.00
C ALA A 52 -3.92 16.64 8.81
N LEU A 53 -3.19 16.78 7.70
CA LEU A 53 -3.80 17.09 6.40
C LEU A 53 -4.63 15.90 5.92
N MET A 54 -5.88 16.16 5.55
CA MET A 54 -6.76 15.15 4.98
C MET A 54 -6.55 15.07 3.48
N ILE A 55 -7.01 13.97 2.88
CA ILE A 55 -6.95 13.78 1.43
C ILE A 55 -7.71 14.85 0.64
N SER A 56 -8.71 15.49 1.25
CA SER A 56 -9.41 16.66 0.71
C SER A 56 -8.51 17.88 0.51
N ASP A 57 -7.43 17.98 1.29
CA ASP A 57 -6.52 19.13 1.31
C ASP A 57 -5.40 19.00 0.28
N ARG A 58 -5.43 17.94 -0.54
CA ARG A 58 -4.42 17.71 -1.57
C ARG A 58 -4.57 18.70 -2.72
N PRO A 59 -3.43 19.16 -3.28
CA PRO A 59 -3.42 19.79 -4.58
C PRO A 59 -4.09 18.91 -5.64
N ALA A 60 -4.80 19.55 -6.58
CA ALA A 60 -5.51 18.84 -7.64
C ALA A 60 -4.58 18.00 -8.54
N GLU A 61 -3.33 18.41 -8.71
CA GLU A 61 -2.28 17.67 -9.44
C GLU A 61 -2.03 16.26 -8.87
N VAL A 62 -2.33 16.00 -7.59
CA VAL A 62 -2.16 14.65 -7.02
C VAL A 62 -3.23 13.68 -7.53
N ALA A 63 -4.39 14.20 -7.97
CA ALA A 63 -5.52 13.41 -8.42
C ALA A 63 -5.33 12.90 -9.87
N ASP A 64 -4.71 13.69 -10.74
CA ASP A 64 -4.52 13.38 -12.16
C ASP A 64 -3.45 12.30 -12.40
N ARG A 65 -2.53 12.10 -11.44
CA ARG A 65 -1.44 11.12 -11.51
C ARG A 65 -0.49 11.39 -12.70
N ALA A 66 -0.33 12.64 -13.08
CA ALA A 66 0.59 13.07 -14.11
C ALA A 66 1.99 13.34 -13.54
N VAL A 67 2.06 13.84 -12.30
CA VAL A 67 3.31 14.20 -11.64
C VAL A 67 3.83 13.02 -10.80
N PRO A 68 5.07 12.56 -11.01
CA PRO A 68 5.64 11.51 -10.17
C PRO A 68 6.02 12.02 -8.77
N GLY A 69 6.14 11.09 -7.83
CA GLY A 69 6.62 11.39 -6.47
C GLY A 69 5.50 11.52 -5.42
N HIS A 70 4.27 11.20 -5.82
CA HIS A 70 3.15 11.03 -4.90
C HIS A 70 2.96 9.55 -4.62
N TRP A 71 3.06 9.15 -3.35
CA TRP A 71 3.05 7.76 -2.92
C TRP A 71 1.76 7.42 -2.18
N GLU A 72 1.27 6.21 -2.38
CA GLU A 72 0.26 5.57 -1.52
C GLU A 72 0.94 4.52 -0.64
N GLY A 73 0.67 4.60 0.65
CA GLY A 73 1.20 3.71 1.67
C GLY A 73 0.14 2.80 2.30
N ASP A 74 0.55 1.60 2.72
CA ASP A 74 -0.27 0.66 3.48
C ASP A 74 0.59 -0.36 4.24
N LEU A 75 -0.06 -1.14 5.11
CA LEU A 75 0.53 -2.32 5.73
C LEU A 75 -0.13 -3.62 5.26
N ILE A 76 0.69 -4.60 4.92
CA ILE A 76 0.28 -6.00 4.78
C ILE A 76 0.60 -6.70 6.09
N LEU A 77 -0.45 -7.06 6.85
CA LEU A 77 -0.30 -7.80 8.11
C LEU A 77 -0.23 -9.32 7.90
N GLY A 78 0.55 -9.98 8.76
CA GLY A 78 0.75 -11.43 8.87
C GLY A 78 0.51 -11.94 10.30
N LEU A 79 0.89 -13.20 10.54
CA LEU A 79 0.77 -13.85 11.85
C LEU A 79 1.77 -13.27 12.87
N GLY A 80 1.39 -13.32 14.15
CA GLY A 80 2.25 -12.87 15.24
C GLY A 80 2.67 -11.41 15.10
N SER A 81 1.75 -10.55 14.63
CA SER A 81 1.98 -9.12 14.42
C SER A 81 3.18 -8.82 13.49
N SER A 82 3.51 -9.73 12.57
CA SER A 82 4.43 -9.44 11.48
C SER A 82 3.75 -8.55 10.44
N ALA A 83 4.53 -7.74 9.75
CA ALA A 83 4.02 -6.84 8.73
C ALA A 83 5.07 -6.56 7.65
N ILE A 84 4.59 -6.12 6.50
CA ILE A 84 5.39 -5.53 5.43
C ILE A 84 4.73 -4.20 5.09
N GLY A 85 5.50 -3.11 5.05
CA GLY A 85 5.01 -1.84 4.55
C GLY A 85 5.02 -1.83 3.02
N THR A 86 4.04 -1.19 2.40
CA THR A 86 3.96 -1.08 0.95
C THR A 86 3.87 0.39 0.55
N LEU A 87 4.74 0.80 -0.38
CA LEU A 87 4.72 2.14 -0.98
C LEU A 87 4.51 1.98 -2.49
N VAL A 88 3.49 2.63 -3.04
CA VAL A 88 3.17 2.58 -4.47
C VAL A 88 3.12 3.98 -5.04
N GLU A 89 3.95 4.25 -6.04
CA GLU A 89 4.01 5.53 -6.73
C GLU A 89 2.77 5.71 -7.64
N ARG A 90 2.10 6.85 -7.51
CA ARG A 90 0.76 7.08 -8.08
C ARG A 90 0.75 7.33 -9.59
N THR A 91 1.88 7.59 -10.22
CA THR A 91 1.97 7.83 -11.67
C THR A 91 2.37 6.55 -12.42
N THR A 92 3.44 5.91 -11.98
CA THR A 92 4.12 4.75 -12.58
C THR A 92 3.70 3.41 -11.98
N ARG A 93 3.02 3.40 -10.82
CA ARG A 93 2.75 2.18 -10.02
C ARG A 93 4.01 1.48 -9.51
N PHE A 94 5.16 2.15 -9.52
CA PHE A 94 6.39 1.59 -8.97
C PHE A 94 6.18 1.26 -7.49
N THR A 95 6.49 0.03 -7.11
CA THR A 95 6.19 -0.52 -5.79
C THR A 95 7.48 -0.76 -5.03
N MET A 96 7.56 -0.28 -3.80
CA MET A 96 8.63 -0.58 -2.85
C MET A 96 8.04 -1.28 -1.63
N LEU A 97 8.75 -2.28 -1.11
CA LEU A 97 8.35 -3.03 0.06
C LEU A 97 9.29 -2.72 1.22
N LEU A 98 8.70 -2.35 2.36
CA LEU A 98 9.43 -1.99 3.56
C LEU A 98 9.55 -3.21 4.46
N HIS A 99 10.78 -3.60 4.75
CA HIS A 99 11.06 -4.64 5.74
C HIS A 99 10.82 -4.09 7.14
N LEU A 100 9.92 -4.73 7.89
CA LEU A 100 9.49 -4.31 9.22
C LEU A 100 9.79 -5.42 10.25
N PRO A 101 11.06 -5.62 10.62
CA PRO A 101 11.42 -6.65 11.58
C PRO A 101 10.83 -6.35 12.96
N ARG A 102 10.55 -7.41 13.71
CA ARG A 102 10.16 -7.28 15.12
C ARG A 102 11.32 -6.64 15.89
N MET A 103 11.00 -5.73 16.80
CA MET A 103 12.00 -5.09 17.66
C MET A 103 12.42 -6.03 18.79
N ASP A 104 13.60 -5.77 19.37
CA ASP A 104 14.09 -6.52 20.52
C ASP A 104 13.08 -6.54 21.66
N GLY A 105 12.88 -7.72 22.24
CA GLY A 105 11.90 -7.93 23.32
C GLY A 105 10.50 -8.34 22.86
N HIS A 106 10.20 -8.32 21.55
CA HIS A 106 8.93 -8.82 21.03
C HIS A 106 8.71 -10.29 21.42
N GLY A 107 7.60 -10.58 22.10
CA GLY A 107 7.25 -11.92 22.57
C GLY A 107 8.01 -12.41 23.80
N LYS A 108 9.01 -11.65 24.31
CA LYS A 108 9.74 -11.98 25.54
C LYS A 108 9.04 -11.47 26.80
N THR A 109 8.32 -10.36 26.69
CA THR A 109 7.56 -9.75 27.78
C THR A 109 6.07 -9.69 27.47
N ARG A 110 5.22 -9.75 28.51
CA ARG A 110 3.77 -9.54 28.36
C ARG A 110 3.52 -8.16 27.74
N VAL A 111 2.62 -8.09 26.76
CA VAL A 111 2.22 -6.82 26.15
C VAL A 111 1.60 -5.92 27.21
N ILE A 112 2.23 -4.79 27.48
CA ILE A 112 1.74 -3.75 28.40
C ILE A 112 0.90 -2.77 27.59
N ARG A 113 -0.28 -2.40 28.12
CA ARG A 113 -1.12 -1.36 27.50
C ARG A 113 -0.35 -0.03 27.50
N ASN A 114 -0.24 0.61 26.33
CA ASN A 114 0.59 1.81 26.11
C ASN A 114 2.10 1.58 26.29
N GLY A 115 2.57 0.32 26.28
CA GLY A 115 3.99 0.00 26.23
C GLY A 115 4.59 0.21 24.84
N PRO A 116 5.91 0.03 24.67
CA PRO A 116 6.59 0.20 23.39
C PRO A 116 5.99 -0.75 22.33
N ALA A 117 5.78 -0.23 21.12
CA ALA A 117 5.26 -0.99 19.99
C ALA A 117 6.38 -1.86 19.38
N LEU A 118 6.61 -3.04 19.95
CA LEU A 118 7.68 -3.95 19.54
C LEU A 118 7.32 -4.83 18.32
N ALA A 119 6.05 -4.88 17.96
CA ALA A 119 5.63 -5.47 16.69
C ALA A 119 6.21 -4.57 15.58
N GLY A 120 6.87 -5.14 14.57
CA GLY A 120 7.61 -4.36 13.55
C GLY A 120 6.77 -3.30 12.80
N HIS A 121 5.44 -3.35 12.92
CA HIS A 121 4.50 -2.33 12.46
C HIS A 121 4.20 -1.21 13.48
N GLY A 122 5.02 -1.03 14.51
CA GLY A 122 4.91 0.10 15.42
C GLY A 122 5.23 1.43 14.72
N ALA A 123 4.68 2.54 15.21
CA ALA A 123 4.82 3.83 14.54
C ALA A 123 6.27 4.25 14.30
N GLN A 124 7.15 3.98 15.28
CA GLN A 124 8.58 4.24 15.17
C GLN A 124 9.28 3.40 14.09
N ALA A 125 8.93 2.11 14.00
CA ALA A 125 9.51 1.21 13.01
C ALA A 125 9.04 1.55 11.59
N VAL A 126 7.74 1.85 11.44
CA VAL A 126 7.16 2.28 10.16
C VAL A 126 7.75 3.62 9.71
N ARG A 127 7.85 4.60 10.62
CA ARG A 127 8.51 5.89 10.33
C ARG A 127 9.93 5.69 9.82
N ASN A 128 10.76 4.94 10.54
CA ASN A 128 12.15 4.71 10.18
C ASN A 128 12.28 4.01 8.82
N ALA A 129 11.45 3.01 8.57
CA ALA A 129 11.48 2.27 7.31
C ALA A 129 11.05 3.16 6.12
N ILE A 130 10.01 3.97 6.29
CA ILE A 130 9.60 4.94 5.25
C ILE A 130 10.70 5.98 5.03
N ALA A 131 11.22 6.59 6.09
CA ALA A 131 12.24 7.63 6.00
C ALA A 131 13.51 7.10 5.32
N GLY A 132 14.01 5.93 5.74
CA GLY A 132 15.19 5.30 5.12
C GLY A 132 14.99 5.05 3.62
N THR A 133 13.83 4.53 3.22
CA THR A 133 13.55 4.20 1.82
C THR A 133 13.29 5.45 0.97
N ILE A 134 12.50 6.40 1.46
CA ILE A 134 12.15 7.62 0.73
C ILE A 134 13.38 8.51 0.53
N MET A 135 14.26 8.61 1.52
CA MET A 135 15.44 9.48 1.45
C MET A 135 16.50 9.00 0.45
N GLU A 136 16.47 7.73 0.04
CA GLU A 136 17.29 7.21 -1.06
C GLU A 136 16.81 7.70 -2.45
N LEU A 137 15.58 8.20 -2.53
CA LEU A 137 15.02 8.67 -3.80
C LEU A 137 15.49 10.10 -4.14
N PRO A 138 15.61 10.42 -5.44
CA PRO A 138 15.74 11.79 -5.92
C PRO A 138 14.66 12.70 -5.33
N ALA A 139 15.01 13.95 -5.05
CA ALA A 139 14.08 14.91 -4.43
C ALA A 139 12.78 15.09 -5.23
N SER A 140 12.84 14.98 -6.56
CA SER A 140 11.66 15.05 -7.44
C SER A 140 10.63 13.95 -7.19
N LEU A 141 11.04 12.81 -6.62
CA LEU A 141 10.17 11.70 -6.24
C LEU A 141 9.70 11.77 -4.78
N ARG A 142 10.07 12.80 -4.01
CA ARG A 142 9.72 12.94 -2.59
C ARG A 142 8.69 14.04 -2.37
N ARG A 143 7.53 13.96 -3.03
CA ARG A 143 6.50 15.02 -2.94
C ARG A 143 5.53 14.78 -1.79
N SER A 144 4.77 13.68 -1.85
CA SER A 144 3.77 13.41 -0.82
C SER A 144 3.54 11.93 -0.56
N LEU A 145 3.01 11.63 0.62
CA LEU A 145 2.61 10.29 1.05
C LEU A 145 1.15 10.28 1.51
N THR A 146 0.42 9.31 1.00
CA THR A 146 -0.98 9.03 1.37
C THR A 146 -1.05 7.81 2.27
N TRP A 147 -1.69 7.91 3.43
CA TRP A 147 -1.93 6.74 4.30
C TRP A 147 -3.36 6.71 4.84
N ASP A 148 -3.77 5.59 5.43
CA ASP A 148 -4.96 5.57 6.30
C ASP A 148 -4.65 6.11 7.70
N GLN A 149 -5.67 6.31 8.53
CA GLN A 149 -5.51 6.84 9.90
C GLN A 149 -5.10 5.76 10.92
N GLY A 150 -4.26 4.81 10.49
CA GLY A 150 -3.73 3.74 11.31
C GLY A 150 -2.80 4.23 12.42
N ALA A 151 -2.72 3.46 13.51
CA ALA A 151 -1.87 3.79 14.66
C ALA A 151 -0.36 3.75 14.32
N GLU A 152 0.01 3.04 13.25
CA GLU A 152 1.36 3.05 12.70
C GLU A 152 1.78 4.42 12.16
N MET A 153 0.84 5.33 11.89
CA MET A 153 1.13 6.70 11.43
C MET A 153 1.05 7.73 12.57
N ALA A 154 1.05 7.30 13.84
CA ALA A 154 1.02 8.20 14.98
C ALA A 154 2.23 9.17 15.04
N GLN A 155 3.35 8.82 14.38
CA GLN A 155 4.55 9.67 14.29
C GLN A 155 4.71 10.38 12.93
N HIS A 156 3.60 10.63 12.21
CA HIS A 156 3.64 11.28 10.90
C HIS A 156 4.26 12.69 10.92
N ALA A 157 4.03 13.49 11.97
CA ALA A 157 4.65 14.81 12.08
C ALA A 157 6.18 14.74 12.06
N GLN A 158 6.77 13.77 12.79
CA GLN A 158 8.21 13.53 12.74
C GLN A 158 8.65 13.00 11.38
N LEU A 159 7.86 12.11 10.75
CA LEU A 159 8.15 11.63 9.40
C LEU A 159 8.23 12.79 8.39
N GLN A 160 7.29 13.74 8.45
CA GLN A 160 7.27 14.92 7.58
C GLN A 160 8.50 15.79 7.81
N ILE A 161 8.94 15.99 9.05
CA ILE A 161 10.18 16.71 9.38
C ILE A 161 11.41 15.97 8.81
N ASP A 162 11.48 14.65 9.00
CA ASP A 162 12.63 13.84 8.61
C ASP A 162 12.80 13.75 7.09
N THR A 163 11.69 13.74 6.33
CA THR A 163 11.72 13.47 4.88
C THR A 163 11.31 14.64 4.00
N GLY A 164 10.67 15.68 4.56
CA GLY A 164 10.06 16.77 3.81
C GLY A 164 8.84 16.39 2.99
N LEU A 165 8.21 15.23 3.28
CA LEU A 165 7.02 14.77 2.55
C LEU A 165 5.77 15.46 3.07
N ASP A 166 4.88 15.88 2.18
CA ASP A 166 3.52 16.20 2.58
C ASP A 166 2.74 14.91 2.87
N ILE A 167 2.27 14.74 4.11
CA ILE A 167 1.55 13.53 4.52
C ILE A 167 0.06 13.82 4.59
N TYR A 168 -0.71 13.03 3.84
CA TYR A 168 -2.15 13.17 3.74
C TYR A 168 -2.87 11.90 4.17
N PHE A 169 -3.95 12.06 4.93
CA PHE A 169 -4.72 10.94 5.45
C PHE A 169 -6.04 10.76 4.72
N CYS A 170 -6.38 9.50 4.42
CA CYS A 170 -7.69 9.17 3.87
C CYS A 170 -8.79 9.34 4.91
N ASP A 171 -10.01 9.56 4.40
CA ASP A 171 -11.20 9.61 5.24
C ASP A 171 -11.44 8.24 5.89
N PRO A 172 -11.95 8.22 7.14
CA PRO A 172 -12.35 6.99 7.77
C PRO A 172 -13.38 6.25 6.91
N GLN A 173 -13.21 4.93 6.77
CA GLN A 173 -14.12 4.06 6.02
C GLN A 173 -14.14 4.32 4.49
N SER A 174 -13.11 4.97 3.94
CA SER A 174 -13.00 5.26 2.52
C SER A 174 -11.85 4.52 1.81
N PRO A 175 -11.83 3.18 1.78
CA PRO A 175 -10.74 2.41 1.17
C PRO A 175 -10.54 2.72 -0.32
N TRP A 176 -11.59 3.15 -1.03
CA TRP A 176 -11.52 3.52 -2.45
C TRP A 176 -10.58 4.70 -2.74
N GLN A 177 -10.26 5.51 -1.73
CA GLN A 177 -9.30 6.61 -1.85
C GLN A 177 -7.85 6.13 -2.05
N ARG A 178 -7.57 4.84 -1.79
CA ARG A 178 -6.26 4.18 -2.00
C ARG A 178 -6.37 2.97 -2.93
N GLY A 179 -7.13 3.11 -4.01
CA GLY A 179 -7.36 2.02 -4.96
C GLY A 179 -6.09 1.44 -5.59
N SER A 180 -4.99 2.21 -5.66
CA SER A 180 -3.70 1.71 -6.18
C SER A 180 -3.09 0.71 -5.20
N ASN A 181 -3.08 1.03 -3.90
CA ASN A 181 -2.61 0.12 -2.86
C ASN A 181 -3.50 -1.09 -2.69
N GLU A 182 -4.83 -0.95 -2.77
CA GLU A 182 -5.71 -2.12 -2.66
C GLU A 182 -5.41 -3.16 -3.75
N ASN A 183 -5.27 -2.73 -5.01
CA ASN A 183 -4.93 -3.65 -6.09
C ASN A 183 -3.51 -4.22 -5.94
N THR A 184 -2.53 -3.40 -5.55
CA THR A 184 -1.14 -3.83 -5.39
C THR A 184 -1.00 -4.81 -4.23
N ASN A 185 -1.61 -4.54 -3.08
CA ASN A 185 -1.67 -5.47 -1.95
C ASN A 185 -2.35 -6.78 -2.36
N GLY A 186 -3.39 -6.73 -3.19
CA GLY A 186 -4.02 -7.93 -3.77
C GLY A 186 -3.07 -8.77 -4.64
N LEU A 187 -2.08 -8.16 -5.31
CA LEU A 187 -1.03 -8.88 -6.04
C LEU A 187 0.02 -9.44 -5.08
N LEU A 188 0.46 -8.64 -4.11
CA LEU A 188 1.44 -9.04 -3.10
C LEU A 188 0.96 -10.24 -2.28
N ARG A 189 -0.34 -10.41 -2.07
CA ARG A 189 -0.91 -11.61 -1.41
C ARG A 189 -0.69 -12.93 -2.16
N GLN A 190 -0.25 -12.91 -3.42
CA GLN A 190 0.21 -14.14 -4.11
C GLN A 190 1.60 -14.58 -3.63
N TYR A 191 2.44 -13.64 -3.20
CA TYR A 191 3.77 -13.88 -2.65
C TYR A 191 3.74 -14.00 -1.13
N PHE A 192 2.83 -13.26 -0.49
CA PHE A 192 2.65 -13.18 0.96
C PHE A 192 1.22 -13.59 1.36
N PRO A 193 0.88 -14.89 1.28
CA PRO A 193 -0.47 -15.38 1.59
C PRO A 193 -0.96 -14.91 2.96
N LYS A 194 -2.28 -14.73 3.10
CA LYS A 194 -2.85 -14.41 4.42
C LYS A 194 -2.61 -15.59 5.38
N GLY A 195 -2.31 -15.27 6.64
CA GLY A 195 -2.09 -16.30 7.66
C GLY A 195 -0.70 -16.92 7.64
N THR A 196 0.29 -16.28 7.02
CA THR A 196 1.72 -16.62 7.16
C THR A 196 2.43 -15.62 8.08
N ASP A 197 3.55 -16.03 8.66
CA ASP A 197 4.44 -15.10 9.38
C ASP A 197 5.34 -14.40 8.36
N LEU A 198 5.19 -13.08 8.24
CA LEU A 198 5.93 -12.27 7.26
C LEU A 198 7.36 -11.96 7.71
N SER A 199 7.69 -12.19 8.98
CA SER A 199 9.07 -11.97 9.49
C SER A 199 10.09 -12.97 8.94
N GLN A 200 9.63 -14.00 8.23
CA GLN A 200 10.48 -14.96 7.53
C GLN A 200 11.08 -14.40 6.23
N HIS A 201 10.56 -13.27 5.74
CA HIS A 201 11.04 -12.62 4.52
C HIS A 201 12.01 -11.50 4.89
N ASP A 202 13.27 -11.66 4.48
CA ASP A 202 14.29 -10.62 4.60
C ASP A 202 14.15 -9.55 3.51
N THR A 203 14.98 -8.51 3.61
CA THR A 203 15.00 -7.40 2.66
C THR A 203 15.22 -7.87 1.22
N ASP A 204 16.07 -8.87 0.98
CA ASP A 204 16.38 -9.36 -0.37
C ASP A 204 15.18 -10.09 -0.99
N ALA A 205 14.48 -10.91 -0.21
CA ALA A 205 13.23 -11.55 -0.63
C ALA A 205 12.17 -10.51 -0.97
N LEU A 206 12.03 -9.45 -0.16
CA LEU A 206 11.10 -8.35 -0.44
C LEU A 206 11.49 -7.59 -1.73
N ASN A 207 12.77 -7.30 -1.92
CA ASN A 207 13.28 -6.64 -3.12
C ASN A 207 13.05 -7.49 -4.38
N ALA A 208 13.24 -8.80 -4.30
CA ALA A 208 12.96 -9.71 -5.41
C ALA A 208 11.47 -9.69 -5.81
N VAL A 209 10.56 -9.68 -4.82
CA VAL A 209 9.12 -9.56 -5.07
C VAL A 209 8.76 -8.20 -5.65
N ALA A 210 9.29 -7.10 -5.09
CA ALA A 210 9.09 -5.76 -5.63
C ALA A 210 9.58 -5.66 -7.08
N HIS A 211 10.77 -6.20 -7.37
CA HIS A 211 11.33 -6.27 -8.71
C HIS A 211 10.40 -7.02 -9.67
N ALA A 212 9.91 -8.21 -9.29
CA ALA A 212 8.97 -8.97 -10.11
C ALA A 212 7.66 -8.21 -10.40
N LEU A 213 7.19 -7.38 -9.47
CA LEU A 213 6.03 -6.51 -9.68
C LEU A 213 6.34 -5.33 -10.60
N ASN A 214 7.55 -4.77 -10.48
CA ASN A 214 8.01 -3.59 -11.20
C ASN A 214 8.51 -3.89 -12.62
N THR A 215 8.83 -5.14 -12.94
CA THR A 215 9.16 -5.62 -14.30
C THR A 215 7.97 -6.30 -14.99
N ARG A 216 6.79 -6.28 -14.36
CA ARG A 216 5.57 -6.83 -14.94
C ARG A 216 4.80 -5.77 -15.76
N PRO A 217 4.54 -6.00 -17.06
CA PRO A 217 3.74 -5.11 -17.90
C PRO A 217 2.37 -4.77 -17.31
N ARG A 218 1.98 -3.49 -17.38
CA ARG A 218 0.68 -3.01 -16.89
C ARG A 218 -0.14 -2.42 -18.02
N LYS A 219 -1.35 -2.93 -18.24
CA LYS A 219 -2.29 -2.37 -19.22
C LYS A 219 -2.55 -0.87 -18.97
N THR A 220 -2.58 -0.44 -17.71
CA THR A 220 -2.78 0.96 -17.32
C THR A 220 -1.62 1.89 -17.72
N LEU A 221 -0.45 1.33 -18.05
CA LEU A 221 0.74 2.05 -18.50
C LEU A 221 1.02 1.80 -19.98
N GLY A 222 -0.01 1.43 -20.76
CA GLY A 222 0.17 1.08 -22.17
C GLY A 222 1.07 -0.15 -22.37
N TRP A 223 1.02 -1.11 -21.43
CA TRP A 223 1.85 -2.31 -21.41
C TRP A 223 3.33 -2.11 -21.09
N LYS A 224 3.75 -0.90 -20.72
CA LYS A 224 5.06 -0.70 -20.08
C LYS A 224 5.06 -1.31 -18.67
N THR A 225 6.25 -1.64 -18.20
CA THR A 225 6.49 -2.02 -16.80
C THR A 225 6.59 -0.77 -15.92
N PRO A 226 6.26 -0.85 -14.61
CA PRO A 226 6.47 0.26 -13.69
C PRO A 226 7.91 0.79 -13.67
N ALA A 227 8.91 -0.10 -13.78
CA ALA A 227 10.31 0.27 -13.84
C ALA A 227 10.64 1.09 -15.10
N GLU A 228 10.18 0.67 -16.28
CA GLU A 228 10.36 1.42 -17.53
C GLU A 228 9.65 2.79 -17.48
N ALA A 229 8.44 2.84 -16.92
CA ALA A 229 7.69 4.08 -16.79
C ALA A 229 8.40 5.08 -15.86
N LEU A 230 8.95 4.60 -14.74
CA LEU A 230 9.72 5.44 -13.81
C LEU A 230 11.04 5.91 -14.43
N ASP A 231 11.78 5.03 -15.08
CA ASP A 231 13.04 5.37 -15.76
C ASP A 231 12.83 6.45 -16.85
N GLN A 232 11.74 6.36 -17.61
CA GLN A 232 11.40 7.39 -18.60
C GLN A 232 11.16 8.77 -17.96
N LEU A 233 10.42 8.82 -16.85
CA LEU A 233 10.17 10.08 -16.14
C LEU A 233 11.46 10.65 -15.54
N LEU A 234 12.32 9.81 -14.97
CA LEU A 234 13.61 10.24 -14.42
C LEU A 234 14.51 10.82 -15.52
N LYS A 235 14.57 10.18 -16.69
CA LYS A 235 15.34 10.68 -17.84
C LYS A 235 14.79 12.01 -18.37
N GLN A 236 13.47 12.14 -18.48
CA GLN A 236 12.84 13.40 -18.92
C GLN A 236 13.12 14.54 -17.95
N HIS A 237 13.05 14.29 -16.64
CA HIS A 237 13.32 15.30 -15.62
C HIS A 237 14.79 15.74 -15.60
N ILE A 238 15.72 14.82 -15.86
CA ILE A 238 17.15 15.16 -16.03
C ILE A 238 17.33 16.04 -17.27
N ILE A 239 16.66 15.73 -18.38
CA ILE A 239 16.78 16.51 -19.62
C ILE A 239 16.16 17.92 -19.44
N GLU A 240 15.00 18.04 -18.81
CA GLU A 240 14.34 19.33 -18.53
C GLU A 240 15.13 20.19 -17.53
N GLY A 241 15.77 19.57 -16.53
CA GLY A 241 16.66 20.27 -15.60
C GLY A 241 18.00 20.69 -16.20
N VAL A 242 18.36 20.17 -17.39
CA VAL A 242 19.61 20.45 -18.11
C VAL A 242 19.37 21.31 -19.35
N ALA A 243 18.11 21.59 -19.74
CA ALA A 243 17.77 22.40 -20.90
C ALA A 243 18.11 23.90 -20.73
N THR A 244 19.37 24.19 -21.07
CA THR A 244 19.83 25.09 -22.13
C THR A 244 19.52 26.59 -22.01
N THR A 245 20.48 27.33 -21.43
CA THR A 245 20.87 28.65 -21.94
C THR A 245 21.41 28.49 -23.36
N GLY A 246 20.55 28.68 -24.36
CA GLY A 246 20.88 28.78 -25.77
C GLY A 246 19.97 29.79 -26.43
#